data_AF-A0A7W3JA90-F1
#
_entry.id   AF-A0A7W3JA90-F1
#
_cell.length_a   1.000
_cell.length_b   1.000
_cell.length_c   1.000
_cell.angle_alpha   90.00
_cell.angle_beta   90.00
_cell.angle_gamma   90.00
#
_symmetry.space_group_name_H-M   'P 1'
#
loop_
_entity.id
_entity.type
_entity.pdbx_description
1 polymer ?
#
loop_
_entity_poly.entity_id
_entity_poly.type
_entity_poly.pdbx_seq_one_letter_code
_entity_poly.pdbx_strand_id
1 'polypeptide(L)'
;MAQLDATFPAGPADTGILAPMWRAYLLVGSSTASLSELSVALGPSSGDSHSIGDLPRRPRRIPAHVKVPPPRPFDWSKWTHRLWWRASRHAGVDGITRAIEALPGDLADRLRSRADLGDAVRLVVVQDMDGRDPHGARGFFLTTEALAWLARAGATLDIDQYADLVGEPDEVVAGYRPRLDLDWWRDSMAASLRLLEVRSREHEEEETPGVSFVRAASMERKAVLPPGTPDSLVALYEAVDGVSIVSVDDGYVIHPAAWLNEASERGHPERVVADGAHADVVTFGSDGVGGYFALAVDGGHVLYVPPTEDREAVPTVGAGGVREVAADLDAFLRQLLDVVDAHVEGLPA
;
A
#
# COMPACT_ATOMS: atom_id res chain seq x y z
N MET A 1 -12.55 31.78 18.45
CA MET A 1 -12.17 30.90 17.34
C MET A 1 -10.72 30.52 17.57
N ALA A 2 -10.50 29.34 18.16
CA ALA A 2 -9.16 28.80 18.30
C ALA A 2 -8.73 28.29 16.91
N GLN A 3 -7.66 28.86 16.38
CA GLN A 3 -7.01 28.39 15.16
C GLN A 3 -6.26 27.11 15.56
N LEU A 4 -6.82 25.96 15.19
CA LEU A 4 -6.18 24.66 15.37
C LEU A 4 -5.24 24.48 14.18
N ASP A 5 -3.94 24.54 14.44
CA ASP A 5 -2.91 24.11 13.49
C ASP A 5 -3.09 22.60 13.27
N ALA A 6 -3.76 22.22 12.18
CA ALA A 6 -3.65 20.89 11.58
C ALA A 6 -2.21 20.73 11.06
N THR A 7 -1.30 20.59 12.02
CA THR A 7 0.11 20.38 11.78
C THR A 7 0.22 18.94 11.34
N PHE A 8 0.31 18.68 10.04
CA PHE A 8 1.20 17.61 9.62
C PHE A 8 2.50 17.90 10.36
N PRO A 9 3.00 17.02 11.24
CA PRO A 9 4.25 17.32 11.91
C PRO A 9 5.23 17.66 10.81
N ALA A 10 5.65 18.93 10.77
CA ALA A 10 6.91 19.29 10.16
C ALA A 10 7.92 18.58 11.05
N GLY A 11 8.10 17.29 10.80
CA GLY A 11 9.26 16.59 11.26
C GLY A 11 10.43 17.47 10.88
N PRO A 12 11.49 17.52 11.70
CA PRO A 12 12.74 18.11 11.23
C PRO A 12 13.01 17.60 9.82
N ALA A 13 13.73 18.37 9.01
CA ALA A 13 14.36 17.86 7.79
C ALA A 13 15.37 16.76 8.20
N ASP A 14 14.82 15.65 8.67
CA ASP A 14 15.49 14.45 9.10
C ASP A 14 15.75 13.77 7.78
N THR A 15 16.99 13.87 7.35
CA THR A 15 17.53 13.18 6.19
C THR A 15 17.00 11.76 6.22
N GLY A 16 16.00 11.46 5.39
CA GLY A 16 15.13 10.30 5.55
C GLY A 16 15.91 8.99 5.67
N ILE A 17 16.10 8.54 6.92
CA ILE A 17 16.56 7.19 7.19
C ILE A 17 15.29 6.37 7.39
N LEU A 18 14.94 5.60 6.37
CA LEU A 18 13.81 4.70 6.45
C LEU A 18 14.18 3.60 7.46
N ALA A 19 13.26 3.28 8.37
CA ALA A 19 13.44 2.11 9.21
C ALA A 19 13.51 0.85 8.32
N PRO A 20 14.25 -0.21 8.73
CA PRO A 20 14.33 -1.45 7.95
C PRO A 20 12.92 -1.96 7.65
N MET A 21 12.65 -2.14 6.36
CA MET A 21 11.34 -2.53 5.88
C MET A 21 11.26 -4.06 5.87
N TRP A 22 10.42 -4.62 6.73
CA TRP A 22 10.16 -6.04 6.76
C TRP A 22 8.93 -6.38 5.90
N ARG A 23 9.01 -7.47 5.14
CA ARG A 23 7.88 -8.05 4.42
C ARG A 23 7.76 -9.51 4.82
N ALA A 24 6.55 -9.96 5.15
CA ALA A 24 6.33 -11.35 5.50
C ALA A 24 5.23 -11.99 4.63
N TYR A 25 5.43 -13.24 4.24
CA TYR A 25 4.42 -14.01 3.52
C TYR A 25 4.53 -15.49 3.84
N LEU A 26 3.39 -16.17 3.85
CA LEU A 26 3.34 -17.62 3.81
C LEU A 26 3.57 -18.09 2.38
N LEU A 27 4.39 -19.12 2.23
CA LEU A 27 4.71 -19.76 0.97
C LEU A 27 4.48 -21.27 1.10
N VAL A 28 3.73 -21.82 0.15
CA VAL A 28 3.58 -23.26 -0.02
C VAL A 28 4.13 -23.65 -1.39
N GLY A 29 5.21 -24.42 -1.38
CA GLY A 29 5.78 -25.03 -2.57
C GLY A 29 5.37 -26.50 -2.69
N SER A 30 4.75 -26.88 -3.80
CA SER A 30 4.33 -28.26 -4.05
C SER A 30 4.89 -28.79 -5.37
N SER A 31 5.38 -30.02 -5.37
CA SER A 31 5.73 -30.77 -6.60
C SER A 31 4.61 -31.70 -7.07
N THR A 32 3.55 -31.83 -6.28
CA THR A 32 2.48 -32.83 -6.50
C THR A 32 1.11 -32.20 -6.69
N ALA A 33 0.91 -30.94 -6.29
CA ALA A 33 -0.32 -30.19 -6.53
C ALA A 33 -0.10 -29.00 -7.47
N SER A 34 -1.11 -28.73 -8.27
CA SER A 34 -1.26 -27.51 -9.07
C SER A 34 -1.58 -26.30 -8.19
N LEU A 35 -1.35 -25.09 -8.70
CA LEU A 35 -1.77 -23.87 -8.02
C LEU A 35 -3.29 -23.84 -7.76
N SER A 36 -4.11 -24.38 -8.67
CA SER A 36 -5.57 -24.44 -8.47
C SER A 36 -5.94 -25.32 -7.28
N GLU A 37 -5.30 -26.48 -7.13
CA GLU A 37 -5.52 -27.37 -5.98
C GLU A 37 -5.04 -26.73 -4.68
N LEU A 38 -3.90 -26.03 -4.70
CA LEU A 38 -3.41 -25.27 -3.56
C LEU A 38 -4.39 -24.15 -3.15
N SER A 39 -4.91 -23.39 -4.10
CA SER A 39 -5.86 -22.30 -3.81
C SER A 39 -7.21 -22.83 -3.30
N VAL A 40 -7.67 -23.99 -3.76
CA VAL A 40 -8.87 -24.64 -3.19
C VAL A 40 -8.61 -25.10 -1.75
N ALA A 41 -7.43 -25.68 -1.48
CA ALA A 41 -7.09 -26.17 -0.15
C ALA A 41 -6.81 -25.04 0.85
N LEU A 42 -6.07 -24.02 0.44
CA LEU A 42 -5.51 -23.00 1.34
C LEU A 42 -6.31 -21.69 1.31
N GLY A 43 -7.17 -21.51 0.30
CA GLY A 43 -7.89 -20.28 0.06
C GLY A 43 -7.23 -19.41 -1.02
N PRO A 44 -7.79 -18.22 -1.29
CA PRO A 44 -7.32 -17.35 -2.36
C PRO A 44 -5.83 -17.01 -2.17
N SER A 45 -5.09 -17.09 -3.26
CA SER A 45 -3.66 -16.84 -3.30
C SER A 45 -3.38 -15.35 -3.60
N SER A 46 -2.22 -14.84 -3.21
CA SER A 46 -1.77 -13.51 -3.65
C SER A 46 -1.30 -13.53 -5.11
N GLY A 47 -1.16 -12.35 -5.73
CA GLY A 47 -0.71 -12.19 -7.12
C GLY A 47 0.70 -12.74 -7.41
N ASP A 48 1.51 -13.05 -6.39
CA ASP A 48 2.85 -13.65 -6.56
C ASP A 48 2.81 -15.19 -6.74
N SER A 49 1.62 -15.79 -6.67
CA SER A 49 1.42 -17.24 -6.79
C SER A 49 1.47 -17.67 -8.25
N HIS A 50 2.22 -18.73 -8.55
CA HIS A 50 2.40 -19.21 -9.92
C HIS A 50 2.82 -20.68 -9.95
N SER A 51 2.46 -21.37 -11.03
CA SER A 51 3.04 -22.69 -11.37
C SER A 51 4.25 -22.50 -12.26
N ILE A 52 5.41 -23.01 -11.86
CA ILE A 52 6.58 -23.05 -12.74
C ILE A 52 6.44 -24.24 -13.69
N GLY A 53 6.17 -23.89 -14.94
CA GLY A 53 5.77 -24.82 -16.00
C GLY A 53 4.60 -24.29 -16.84
N ASP A 54 3.74 -23.44 -16.25
CA ASP A 54 2.55 -22.87 -16.91
C ASP A 54 2.79 -21.52 -17.59
N LEU A 55 3.91 -20.84 -17.29
CA LEU A 55 4.27 -19.65 -18.05
C LEU A 55 4.52 -20.07 -19.51
N PRO A 56 3.84 -19.48 -20.51
CA PRO A 56 4.19 -19.70 -21.90
C PRO A 56 5.65 -19.26 -22.02
N ARG A 57 6.56 -20.23 -22.19
CA ARG A 57 7.96 -19.94 -22.47
C ARG A 57 7.92 -18.95 -23.63
N ARG A 58 8.33 -17.69 -23.40
CA ARG A 58 8.60 -16.76 -24.51
C ARG A 58 9.37 -17.57 -25.55
N PRO A 59 8.94 -17.64 -26.81
CA PRO A 59 9.54 -18.51 -27.81
C PRO A 59 10.96 -18.01 -28.08
N ARG A 60 11.91 -18.41 -27.23
CA ARG A 60 13.32 -18.44 -27.59
C ARG A 60 13.38 -19.40 -28.76
N ARG A 61 13.88 -18.94 -29.91
CA ARG A 61 14.20 -19.81 -31.05
C ARG A 61 15.21 -20.85 -30.56
N ILE A 62 14.71 -21.98 -30.10
CA ILE A 62 15.53 -23.13 -29.79
C ILE A 62 15.92 -23.74 -31.15
N PRO A 63 17.21 -23.90 -31.46
CA PRO A 63 17.64 -24.48 -32.72
C PRO A 63 17.05 -25.89 -32.90
N ALA A 64 16.60 -26.22 -34.12
CA ALA A 64 15.84 -27.45 -34.44
C ALA A 64 16.55 -28.78 -34.10
N HIS A 65 17.84 -28.74 -33.76
CA HIS A 65 18.65 -29.89 -33.38
C HIS A 65 18.73 -30.12 -31.86
N VAL A 66 18.24 -29.20 -31.02
CA VAL A 66 18.18 -29.41 -29.58
C VAL A 66 16.90 -30.18 -29.26
N LYS A 67 17.03 -31.46 -28.90
CA LYS A 67 15.92 -32.23 -28.32
C LYS A 67 15.48 -31.54 -27.04
N VAL A 68 14.40 -30.77 -27.11
CA VAL A 68 13.73 -30.26 -25.91
C VAL A 68 13.16 -31.48 -25.18
N PRO A 69 13.55 -31.73 -23.92
CA PRO A 69 12.92 -32.79 -23.13
C PRO A 69 11.40 -32.59 -23.14
N PRO A 70 10.59 -33.66 -23.13
CA PRO A 70 9.15 -33.50 -22.95
C PRO A 70 8.90 -32.63 -21.70
N PRO A 71 7.88 -31.76 -21.72
CA PRO A 71 7.53 -30.96 -20.54
C PRO A 71 7.35 -31.93 -19.37
N ARG A 72 8.14 -31.74 -18.32
CA ARG A 72 7.94 -32.50 -17.09
C ARG A 72 6.58 -32.06 -16.53
N PRO A 73 5.69 -32.99 -16.15
CA PRO A 73 4.47 -32.64 -15.45
C PRO A 73 4.86 -31.98 -14.12
N PHE A 74 4.66 -30.66 -14.05
CA PHE A 74 4.84 -29.74 -12.93
C PHE A 74 6.21 -29.79 -12.24
N ASP A 75 7.13 -28.88 -12.59
CA ASP A 75 8.39 -28.81 -11.84
C ASP A 75 8.22 -28.15 -10.46
N TRP A 76 7.19 -27.33 -10.22
CA TRP A 76 6.63 -26.99 -8.89
C TRP A 76 5.53 -25.90 -8.98
N SER A 77 4.55 -25.95 -8.09
CA SER A 77 3.56 -24.88 -7.86
C SER A 77 3.93 -24.08 -6.62
N LYS A 78 3.76 -22.76 -6.69
CA LYS A 78 3.98 -21.82 -5.59
C LYS A 78 2.67 -21.11 -5.27
N TRP A 79 2.13 -21.36 -4.09
CA TRP A 79 1.06 -20.57 -3.49
C TRP A 79 1.67 -19.62 -2.47
N THR A 80 1.25 -18.35 -2.49
CA THR A 80 1.67 -17.35 -1.53
C THR A 80 0.48 -16.65 -0.89
N HIS A 81 0.61 -16.33 0.39
CA HIS A 81 -0.32 -15.48 1.12
C HIS A 81 0.49 -14.42 1.85
N ARG A 82 0.38 -13.17 1.38
CA ARG A 82 1.05 -12.04 2.02
C ARG A 82 0.47 -11.85 3.41
N LEU A 83 1.33 -11.87 4.42
CA LEU A 83 0.93 -11.48 5.75
C LEU A 83 0.65 -9.99 5.75
N TRP A 84 -0.46 -9.62 6.36
CA TRP A 84 -0.99 -8.27 6.28
C TRP A 84 0.03 -7.25 6.81
N TRP A 85 0.26 -6.23 5.98
CA TRP A 85 1.35 -5.25 6.06
C TRP A 85 1.38 -4.42 7.34
N ARG A 86 0.23 -4.17 7.97
CA ARG A 86 0.12 -3.32 9.18
C ARG A 86 0.96 -3.80 10.34
N ALA A 87 1.18 -5.10 10.42
CA ALA A 87 1.91 -5.67 11.51
C ALA A 87 3.43 -5.74 11.19
N SER A 88 3.86 -5.88 9.94
CA SER A 88 5.30 -5.98 9.62
C SER A 88 6.03 -4.63 9.52
N ARG A 89 5.36 -3.50 9.78
CA ARG A 89 5.85 -2.15 9.42
C ARG A 89 6.27 -1.23 10.57
N HIS A 90 6.49 -1.76 11.76
CA HIS A 90 7.08 -0.96 12.83
C HIS A 90 8.61 -1.07 12.78
N ALA A 91 9.29 -0.01 13.23
CA ALA A 91 10.64 -0.06 13.78
C ALA A 91 10.66 -0.90 15.08
N GLY A 92 10.06 -2.09 15.02
CA GLY A 92 9.50 -2.82 16.14
C GLY A 92 9.09 -4.22 15.70
N VAL A 93 9.79 -5.16 16.31
CA VAL A 93 9.65 -6.62 16.38
C VAL A 93 8.23 -7.21 16.49
N ASP A 94 7.20 -6.45 16.85
CA ASP A 94 5.94 -7.03 17.32
C ASP A 94 4.96 -7.42 16.22
N GLY A 95 4.89 -6.70 15.10
CA GLY A 95 3.73 -6.96 14.27
C GLY A 95 3.93 -8.11 13.27
N ILE A 96 5.14 -8.60 12.92
CA ILE A 96 5.22 -9.92 12.26
C ILE A 96 4.51 -10.97 13.13
N THR A 97 4.70 -10.90 14.45
CA THR A 97 3.96 -11.74 15.40
C THR A 97 2.46 -11.52 15.29
N ARG A 98 1.96 -10.28 15.43
CA ARG A 98 0.52 -10.01 15.36
C ARG A 98 -0.10 -10.46 14.04
N ALA A 99 0.63 -10.31 12.92
CA ALA A 99 0.19 -10.81 11.62
C ALA A 99 0.03 -12.34 11.61
N ILE A 100 0.92 -13.07 12.28
CA ILE A 100 0.82 -14.53 12.41
C ILE A 100 -0.35 -14.90 13.33
N GLU A 101 -0.48 -14.23 14.49
CA GLU A 101 -1.53 -14.48 15.47
C GLU A 101 -2.94 -14.18 14.93
N ALA A 102 -3.06 -13.22 14.00
CA ALA A 102 -4.31 -12.90 13.33
C ALA A 102 -4.73 -13.96 12.29
N LEU A 103 -3.86 -14.91 11.94
CA LEU A 103 -4.21 -15.95 10.97
C LEU A 103 -5.17 -16.98 11.58
N PRO A 104 -6.20 -17.39 10.83
CA PRO A 104 -7.17 -18.38 11.30
C PRO A 104 -6.50 -19.71 11.69
N GLY A 105 -6.93 -20.31 12.80
CA GLY A 105 -6.39 -21.60 13.26
C GLY A 105 -6.67 -22.76 12.30
N ASP A 106 -7.77 -22.71 11.55
CA ASP A 106 -8.08 -23.69 10.50
C ASP A 106 -7.13 -23.57 9.31
N LEU A 107 -6.59 -22.38 9.03
CA LEU A 107 -5.56 -22.22 8.00
C LEU A 107 -4.29 -22.95 8.42
N ALA A 108 -3.90 -22.89 9.70
CA ALA A 108 -2.77 -23.67 10.21
C ALA A 108 -2.99 -25.18 9.99
N ASP A 109 -4.18 -25.71 10.27
CA ASP A 109 -4.48 -27.14 10.06
C ASP A 109 -4.44 -27.54 8.58
N ARG A 110 -4.92 -26.67 7.70
CA ARG A 110 -4.87 -26.87 6.24
C ARG A 110 -3.44 -26.85 5.73
N LEU A 111 -2.60 -25.93 6.22
CA LEU A 111 -1.17 -25.90 5.92
C LEU A 111 -0.44 -27.15 6.42
N ARG A 112 -0.74 -27.61 7.64
CA ARG A 112 -0.19 -28.86 8.18
C ARG A 112 -0.54 -30.05 7.29
N SER A 113 -1.79 -30.13 6.85
CA SER A 113 -2.23 -31.19 5.95
C SER A 113 -1.45 -31.20 4.64
N ARG A 114 -1.08 -30.02 4.10
CA ARG A 114 -0.19 -29.92 2.94
C ARG A 114 1.24 -30.37 3.27
N ALA A 115 1.78 -29.96 4.43
CA ALA A 115 3.10 -30.39 4.88
C ALA A 115 3.19 -31.92 5.04
N ASP A 116 2.14 -32.56 5.58
CA ASP A 116 2.05 -34.02 5.73
C ASP A 116 2.01 -34.77 4.38
N LEU A 117 1.53 -34.10 3.33
CA LEU A 117 1.56 -34.59 1.94
C LEU A 117 2.92 -34.36 1.25
N GLY A 118 3.89 -33.75 1.95
CA GLY A 118 5.24 -33.49 1.45
C GLY A 118 5.45 -32.12 0.83
N ASP A 119 4.51 -31.18 0.96
CA ASP A 119 4.71 -29.80 0.51
C ASP A 119 5.61 -29.01 1.46
N ALA A 120 6.38 -28.07 0.91
CA ALA A 120 7.17 -27.15 1.70
C ALA A 120 6.32 -25.94 2.14
N VAL A 121 6.04 -25.84 3.45
CA VAL A 121 5.37 -24.69 4.06
C VAL A 121 6.40 -23.79 4.74
N ARG A 122 6.43 -22.51 4.37
CA ARG A 122 7.37 -21.52 4.92
C ARG A 122 6.66 -20.24 5.31
N LEU A 123 7.05 -19.66 6.42
CA LEU A 123 6.94 -18.23 6.66
C LEU A 123 8.23 -17.59 6.14
N VAL A 124 8.14 -16.79 5.09
CA VAL A 124 9.28 -16.04 4.56
C VAL A 124 9.20 -14.62 5.08
N VAL A 125 10.28 -14.17 5.70
CA VAL A 125 10.48 -12.80 6.20
C VAL A 125 11.63 -12.19 5.42
N VAL A 126 11.33 -11.16 4.62
CA VAL A 126 12.31 -10.40 3.85
C VAL A 126 12.63 -9.12 4.61
N GLN A 127 13.88 -8.95 5.00
CA GLN A 127 14.42 -7.71 5.53
C GLN A 127 15.12 -6.92 4.42
N ASP A 128 14.63 -5.71 4.16
CA ASP A 128 15.33 -4.73 3.36
C ASP A 128 16.31 -3.97 4.27
N MET A 129 17.63 -4.15 4.07
CA MET A 129 18.66 -3.42 4.81
C MET A 129 19.20 -2.32 3.89
N ASP A 130 18.69 -1.09 4.04
CA ASP A 130 19.05 0.08 3.22
C ASP A 130 20.42 0.70 3.59
N GLY A 131 21.37 -0.14 4.02
CA GLY A 131 22.77 0.25 4.27
C GLY A 131 23.00 1.18 5.47
N ARG A 132 21.95 1.70 6.10
CA ARG A 132 22.01 2.40 7.38
C ARG A 132 20.98 1.80 8.32
N ASP A 133 21.46 0.96 9.21
CA ASP A 133 20.74 0.62 10.43
C ASP A 133 21.18 1.60 11.53
N PRO A 134 20.55 2.78 11.67
CA PRO A 134 20.95 3.78 12.66
C PRO A 134 20.75 3.31 14.11
N HIS A 135 20.08 2.16 14.32
CA HIS A 135 19.64 1.71 15.63
C HIS A 135 20.17 0.33 16.07
N GLY A 136 20.91 -0.39 15.22
CA GLY A 136 21.35 -1.73 15.55
C GLY A 136 20.15 -2.66 15.76
N ALA A 137 19.31 -2.77 14.74
CA ALA A 137 18.13 -3.61 14.66
C ALA A 137 18.43 -4.97 15.30
N ARG A 138 17.75 -5.26 16.43
CA ARG A 138 17.93 -6.48 17.22
C ARG A 138 17.30 -7.72 16.56
N GLY A 139 17.06 -7.68 15.25
CA GLY A 139 16.21 -8.62 14.51
C GLY A 139 14.72 -8.37 14.72
N PHE A 140 13.89 -9.37 14.42
CA PHE A 140 12.48 -9.42 14.80
C PHE A 140 12.27 -10.46 15.91
N PHE A 141 11.24 -10.29 16.73
CA PHE A 141 10.85 -11.26 17.74
C PHE A 141 9.55 -11.94 17.33
N LEU A 142 9.40 -13.21 17.74
CA LEU A 142 8.16 -13.95 17.62
C LEU A 142 7.69 -14.32 19.04
N THR A 143 6.41 -14.08 19.35
CA THR A 143 5.81 -14.54 20.61
C THR A 143 5.69 -16.06 20.63
N THR A 144 5.40 -16.59 21.82
CA THR A 144 5.11 -18.02 22.01
C THR A 144 3.91 -18.45 21.17
N GLU A 145 2.91 -17.59 21.05
CA GLU A 145 1.66 -17.80 20.33
C GLU A 145 1.91 -17.87 18.81
N ALA A 146 2.69 -16.93 18.25
CA ALA A 146 3.10 -16.99 16.86
C ALA A 146 3.94 -18.24 16.55
N LEU A 147 4.87 -18.61 17.43
CA LEU A 147 5.65 -19.84 17.29
C LEU A 147 4.77 -21.09 17.37
N ALA A 148 3.79 -21.13 18.27
CA ALA A 148 2.82 -22.21 18.39
C ALA A 148 1.96 -22.34 17.12
N TRP A 149 1.56 -21.20 16.54
CA TRP A 149 0.83 -21.17 15.27
C TRP A 149 1.67 -21.75 14.12
N LEU A 150 2.93 -21.31 13.98
CA LEU A 150 3.85 -21.83 12.94
C LEU A 150 4.11 -23.33 13.11
N ALA A 151 4.30 -23.78 14.36
CA ALA A 151 4.50 -25.19 14.67
C ALA A 151 3.25 -26.03 14.35
N ARG A 152 2.05 -25.52 14.64
CA ARG A 152 0.79 -26.14 14.25
C ARG A 152 0.69 -26.26 12.73
N ALA A 153 1.02 -25.20 12.00
CA ALA A 153 1.00 -25.16 10.54
C ALA A 153 2.04 -26.06 9.86
N GLY A 154 3.02 -26.59 10.61
CA GLY A 154 4.17 -27.27 10.03
C GLY A 154 5.06 -26.34 9.21
N ALA A 155 5.00 -25.03 9.47
CA ALA A 155 5.75 -24.03 8.75
C ALA A 155 7.19 -23.95 9.27
N THR A 156 8.13 -23.79 8.33
CA THR A 156 9.51 -23.38 8.65
C THR A 156 9.65 -21.87 8.52
N LEU A 157 10.58 -21.27 9.27
CA LEU A 157 10.88 -19.84 9.18
C LEU A 157 12.08 -19.64 8.25
N ASP A 158 11.88 -18.83 7.22
CA ASP A 158 12.89 -18.46 6.21
C ASP A 158 13.10 -16.95 6.30
N ILE A 159 14.34 -16.50 6.55
CA ILE A 159 14.66 -15.08 6.73
C ILE A 159 15.65 -14.70 5.64
N ASP A 160 15.21 -13.86 4.72
CA ASP A 160 16.04 -13.31 3.66
C ASP A 160 16.46 -11.89 4.06
N GLN A 161 17.75 -11.71 4.33
CA GLN A 161 18.33 -10.39 4.55
C GLN A 161 19.08 -9.96 3.30
N TYR A 162 18.64 -8.87 2.68
CA TYR A 162 19.35 -8.27 1.56
C TYR A 162 20.22 -7.14 2.09
N ALA A 163 21.49 -7.46 2.36
CA ALA A 163 22.49 -6.51 2.87
C ALA A 163 23.02 -5.54 1.82
N ASP A 164 22.96 -5.95 0.55
CA ASP A 164 23.58 -5.24 -0.55
C ASP A 164 22.73 -5.40 -1.82
N LEU A 165 21.88 -4.41 -2.08
CA LEU A 165 21.78 -3.86 -3.44
C LEU A 165 22.99 -2.92 -3.71
N VAL A 166 24.10 -3.00 -2.97
CA VAL A 166 25.37 -2.28 -3.21
C VAL A 166 26.23 -2.95 -4.31
N GLY A 167 25.56 -3.72 -5.16
CA GLY A 167 25.90 -3.89 -6.56
C GLY A 167 24.62 -3.67 -7.34
N GLU A 168 24.06 -2.46 -7.28
CA GLU A 168 23.10 -2.06 -8.30
C GLU A 168 23.77 -2.39 -9.65
N PRO A 169 23.11 -3.08 -10.60
CA PRO A 169 23.42 -2.72 -11.98
C PRO A 169 23.34 -1.20 -12.00
N ASP A 170 24.28 -0.48 -12.61
CA ASP A 170 24.38 1.00 -12.62
C ASP A 170 23.08 1.76 -13.04
N GLU A 171 21.95 1.06 -13.18
CA GLU A 171 20.60 1.47 -13.53
C GLU A 171 19.51 1.26 -12.44
N VAL A 172 19.78 0.78 -11.21
CA VAL A 172 18.74 0.80 -10.14
C VAL A 172 18.81 2.12 -9.37
N VAL A 173 18.57 3.21 -10.08
CA VAL A 173 18.56 4.60 -9.58
C VAL A 173 18.10 4.71 -8.12
N ALA A 174 18.98 5.22 -7.25
CA ALA A 174 18.66 5.68 -5.90
C ALA A 174 17.29 6.39 -5.90
N GLY A 175 16.29 5.77 -5.29
CA GLY A 175 14.89 6.18 -5.41
C GLY A 175 13.92 5.12 -5.95
N TYR A 176 14.38 3.89 -6.23
CA TYR A 176 13.45 2.81 -6.60
C TYR A 176 12.46 2.50 -5.47
N ARG A 177 11.23 3.00 -5.61
CA ARG A 177 10.06 2.56 -4.85
C ARG A 177 9.23 1.67 -5.76
N PRO A 178 8.95 0.41 -5.39
CA PRO A 178 8.04 -0.41 -6.18
C PRO A 178 6.70 0.30 -6.24
N ARG A 179 6.16 0.42 -7.45
CA ARG A 179 4.84 1.04 -7.69
C ARG A 179 3.81 0.45 -6.73
N LEU A 180 2.99 1.33 -6.18
CA LEU A 180 1.89 0.93 -5.33
C LEU A 180 0.91 0.07 -6.13
N ASP A 181 0.59 -1.10 -5.60
CA ASP A 181 -0.54 -1.89 -6.07
C ASP A 181 -1.81 -1.18 -5.58
N LEU A 182 -2.50 -0.51 -6.51
CA LEU A 182 -3.67 0.32 -6.21
C LEU A 182 -4.90 -0.49 -5.84
N ASP A 183 -5.04 -1.73 -6.36
CA ASP A 183 -6.09 -2.64 -5.93
C ASP A 183 -5.87 -3.06 -4.47
N TRP A 184 -4.62 -3.42 -4.13
CA TRP A 184 -4.25 -3.70 -2.75
C TRP A 184 -4.49 -2.50 -1.83
N TRP A 185 -4.08 -1.30 -2.24
CA TRP A 185 -4.26 -0.09 -1.44
C TRP A 185 -5.74 0.19 -1.18
N ARG A 186 -6.57 0.11 -2.23
CA ARG A 186 -8.03 0.28 -2.14
C ARG A 186 -8.63 -0.69 -1.12
N ASP A 187 -8.32 -1.97 -1.27
CA ASP A 187 -8.89 -3.03 -0.42
C ASP A 187 -8.42 -2.88 1.03
N SER A 188 -7.17 -2.46 1.23
CA SER A 188 -6.59 -2.21 2.57
C SER A 188 -7.21 -0.98 3.24
N MET A 189 -7.39 0.12 2.50
CA MET A 189 -8.06 1.32 3.01
C MET A 189 -9.52 1.02 3.37
N ALA A 190 -10.24 0.30 2.50
CA ALA A 190 -11.61 -0.12 2.76
C ALA A 190 -11.73 -1.00 4.02
N ALA A 191 -10.73 -1.86 4.27
CA ALA A 191 -10.68 -2.66 5.48
C ALA A 191 -10.42 -1.81 6.74
N SER A 192 -9.53 -0.80 6.70
CA SER A 192 -9.34 0.11 7.85
C SER A 192 -10.61 0.85 8.18
N LEU A 193 -11.28 1.43 7.18
CA LEU A 193 -12.47 2.25 7.42
C LEU A 193 -13.63 1.42 7.98
N ARG A 194 -13.74 0.14 7.60
CA ARG A 194 -14.68 -0.78 8.25
C ARG A 194 -14.32 -1.07 9.71
N LEU A 195 -13.03 -1.28 10.00
CA LEU A 195 -12.59 -1.51 11.37
C LEU A 195 -12.79 -0.26 12.24
N LEU A 196 -12.52 0.92 11.69
CA LEU A 196 -12.83 2.21 12.29
C LEU A 196 -14.31 2.29 12.66
N GLU A 197 -15.20 2.01 11.69
CA GLU A 197 -16.65 2.04 11.91
C GLU A 197 -17.09 1.06 13.01
N VAL A 198 -16.51 -0.14 13.07
CA VAL A 198 -16.80 -1.12 14.13
C VAL A 198 -16.36 -0.59 15.50
N ARG A 199 -15.11 -0.14 15.61
CA ARG A 199 -14.55 0.34 16.89
C ARG A 199 -15.24 1.62 17.40
N SER A 200 -15.55 2.57 16.51
CA SER A 200 -16.26 3.79 16.90
C SER A 200 -17.67 3.50 17.42
N ARG A 201 -18.37 2.49 16.86
CA ARG A 201 -19.68 2.07 17.36
C ARG A 201 -19.62 1.45 18.76
N GLU A 202 -18.56 0.71 19.07
CA GLU A 202 -18.37 0.10 20.39
C GLU A 202 -18.12 1.15 21.49
N HIS A 203 -17.64 2.34 21.11
CA HIS A 203 -17.25 3.39 22.04
C HIS A 203 -18.26 4.54 22.17
N GLU A 204 -19.51 4.35 21.69
CA GLU A 204 -20.62 5.30 21.82
C GLU A 204 -20.24 6.77 21.50
N GLU A 205 -19.44 7.01 20.46
CA GLU A 205 -19.30 8.36 19.92
C GLU A 205 -20.65 8.78 19.32
N GLU A 206 -21.43 9.55 20.09
CA GLU A 206 -22.82 9.95 19.85
C GLU A 206 -23.04 10.82 18.60
N GLU A 207 -21.97 11.35 18.01
CA GLU A 207 -22.06 12.08 16.75
C GLU A 207 -21.93 11.08 15.61
N THR A 208 -22.95 10.97 14.75
CA THR A 208 -22.86 10.16 13.53
C THR A 208 -21.85 10.84 12.62
N PRO A 209 -20.58 10.39 12.56
CA PRO A 209 -19.60 11.05 11.72
C PRO A 209 -20.04 10.81 10.28
N GLY A 210 -19.70 11.72 9.37
CA GLY A 210 -19.93 11.48 7.95
C GLY A 210 -19.41 10.09 7.55
N VAL A 211 -20.07 9.43 6.59
CA VAL A 211 -19.72 8.05 6.26
C VAL A 211 -18.33 8.01 5.62
N SER A 212 -17.40 7.30 6.27
CA SER A 212 -16.09 7.01 5.68
C SER A 212 -16.22 5.85 4.70
N PHE A 213 -15.68 5.99 3.49
CA PHE A 213 -15.77 4.98 2.44
C PHE A 213 -14.60 5.05 1.45
N VAL A 214 -14.36 3.92 0.78
CA VAL A 214 -13.56 3.84 -0.44
C VAL A 214 -14.47 3.35 -1.55
N ARG A 215 -14.55 4.07 -2.67
CA ARG A 215 -15.35 3.67 -3.83
C ARG A 215 -14.43 3.05 -4.88
N ALA A 216 -14.69 1.81 -5.26
CA ALA A 216 -14.00 1.18 -6.40
C ALA A 216 -14.42 1.87 -7.71
N ALA A 217 -13.51 1.95 -8.68
CA ALA A 217 -13.84 2.42 -10.01
C ALA A 217 -14.92 1.54 -10.66
N SER A 218 -15.89 2.18 -11.33
CA SER A 218 -16.95 1.46 -12.05
C SER A 218 -16.43 0.94 -13.39
N MET A 219 -16.53 -0.36 -13.63
CA MET A 219 -16.17 -0.97 -14.92
C MET A 219 -17.04 -0.46 -16.09
N GLU A 220 -18.23 0.06 -15.82
CA GLU A 220 -19.16 0.57 -16.83
C GLU A 220 -18.94 2.05 -17.17
N ARG A 221 -18.20 2.79 -16.33
CA ARG A 221 -17.93 4.22 -16.51
C ARG A 221 -16.44 4.48 -16.42
N LYS A 222 -15.76 4.41 -17.57
CA LYS A 222 -14.42 5.00 -17.67
C LYS A 222 -14.55 6.51 -17.56
N ALA A 223 -13.97 7.09 -16.51
CA ALA A 223 -13.94 8.54 -16.38
C ALA A 223 -13.19 9.15 -17.55
N VAL A 224 -13.77 10.19 -18.16
CA VAL A 224 -13.05 11.04 -19.10
C VAL A 224 -12.27 12.02 -18.23
N LEU A 225 -10.95 11.89 -18.22
CA LEU A 225 -10.06 12.76 -17.45
C LEU A 225 -9.60 13.94 -18.31
N PRO A 226 -9.37 15.13 -17.72
CA PRO A 226 -8.86 16.27 -18.45
C PRO A 226 -7.52 15.96 -19.15
N PRO A 227 -7.27 16.54 -20.34
CA PRO A 227 -5.96 16.47 -20.98
C PRO A 227 -4.86 16.98 -20.04
N GLY A 228 -3.73 16.27 -19.98
CA GLY A 228 -2.61 16.63 -19.09
C GLY A 228 -2.72 16.09 -17.67
N THR A 229 -3.75 15.31 -17.35
CA THR A 229 -3.83 14.58 -16.07
C THR A 229 -2.63 13.61 -15.95
N PRO A 230 -1.84 13.67 -14.85
CA PRO A 230 -0.69 12.77 -14.68
C PRO A 230 -1.07 11.28 -14.68
N ASP A 231 -0.23 10.44 -15.30
CA ASP A 231 -0.48 8.99 -15.46
C ASP A 231 -0.73 8.26 -14.12
N SER A 232 -0.06 8.69 -13.04
CA SER A 232 -0.28 8.13 -11.70
C SER A 232 -1.71 8.39 -11.19
N LEU A 233 -2.24 9.57 -11.48
CA LEU A 233 -3.61 9.93 -11.11
C LEU A 233 -4.63 9.23 -12.01
N VAL A 234 -4.32 9.06 -13.29
CA VAL A 234 -5.11 8.20 -14.20
C VAL A 234 -5.19 6.78 -13.63
N ALA A 235 -4.05 6.20 -13.24
CA ALA A 235 -4.00 4.86 -12.65
C ALA A 235 -4.82 4.76 -11.35
N LEU A 236 -4.73 5.77 -10.47
CA LEU A 236 -5.56 5.85 -9.27
C LEU A 236 -7.04 5.78 -9.62
N TYR A 237 -7.51 6.59 -10.58
CA TYR A 237 -8.92 6.64 -10.96
C TYR A 237 -9.41 5.43 -11.76
N GLU A 238 -8.51 4.65 -12.35
CA GLU A 238 -8.85 3.33 -12.90
C GLU A 238 -9.12 2.29 -11.80
N ALA A 239 -8.59 2.48 -10.59
CA ALA A 239 -8.80 1.58 -9.45
C ALA A 239 -9.85 2.09 -8.44
N VAL A 240 -9.92 3.41 -8.24
CA VAL A 240 -10.65 4.08 -7.14
C VAL A 240 -11.40 5.31 -7.65
N ASP A 241 -12.72 5.37 -7.45
CA ASP A 241 -13.59 6.50 -7.82
C ASP A 241 -13.93 7.38 -6.59
N GLY A 242 -12.89 7.66 -5.80
CA GLY A 242 -12.96 8.53 -4.63
C GLY A 242 -12.92 7.82 -3.28
N VAL A 243 -12.48 8.57 -2.28
CA VAL A 243 -12.32 8.16 -0.88
C VAL A 243 -12.83 9.28 0.00
N SER A 244 -13.54 8.93 1.07
CA SER A 244 -13.98 9.87 2.11
C SER A 244 -13.59 9.29 3.45
N ILE A 245 -12.86 10.05 4.26
CA ILE A 245 -12.38 9.68 5.58
C ILE A 245 -12.82 10.83 6.47
N VAL A 246 -13.96 10.74 7.13
CA VAL A 246 -14.50 11.88 7.91
C VAL A 246 -14.04 11.85 9.36
N SER A 247 -13.61 10.68 9.83
CA SER A 247 -13.35 10.39 11.25
C SER A 247 -11.87 10.46 11.64
N VAL A 248 -10.95 10.88 10.74
CA VAL A 248 -9.50 10.89 11.00
C VAL A 248 -8.95 12.28 10.73
N ASP A 249 -8.34 12.90 11.75
CA ASP A 249 -7.62 14.19 11.71
C ASP A 249 -8.27 15.26 10.80
N ASP A 250 -9.47 15.72 11.17
CA ASP A 250 -10.30 16.73 10.48
C ASP A 250 -10.89 16.31 9.11
N GLY A 251 -10.50 15.15 8.63
CA GLY A 251 -11.09 14.45 7.49
C GLY A 251 -10.30 14.62 6.19
N TYR A 252 -10.37 13.60 5.33
CA TYR A 252 -9.68 13.56 4.06
C TYR A 252 -10.62 13.06 2.97
N VAL A 253 -10.56 13.72 1.82
CA VAL A 253 -11.36 13.34 0.65
C VAL A 253 -10.43 13.21 -0.55
N ILE A 254 -10.45 12.05 -1.22
CA ILE A 254 -10.02 11.94 -2.62
C ILE A 254 -11.30 12.09 -3.45
N HIS A 255 -11.37 13.15 -4.23
CA HIS A 255 -12.57 13.48 -5.00
C HIS A 255 -12.81 12.44 -6.11
N PRO A 256 -14.07 12.17 -6.49
CA PRO A 256 -14.38 11.34 -7.65
C PRO A 256 -13.75 11.90 -8.93
N ALA A 257 -13.44 11.04 -9.89
CA ALA A 257 -12.76 11.44 -11.13
C ALA A 257 -13.51 12.54 -11.91
N ALA A 258 -14.85 12.53 -11.83
CA ALA A 258 -15.70 13.52 -12.47
C ALA A 258 -15.39 14.96 -12.02
N TRP A 259 -14.94 15.15 -10.78
CA TRP A 259 -14.66 16.48 -10.22
C TRP A 259 -13.44 17.15 -10.87
N LEU A 260 -12.54 16.37 -11.47
CA LEU A 260 -11.39 16.92 -12.18
C LEU A 260 -11.82 17.75 -13.41
N ASN A 261 -12.92 17.40 -14.05
CA ASN A 261 -13.45 18.16 -15.19
C ASN A 261 -14.15 19.46 -14.77
N GLU A 262 -14.51 19.57 -13.49
CA GLU A 262 -15.24 20.70 -12.93
C GLU A 262 -14.29 21.63 -12.15
N ALA A 263 -12.96 21.44 -12.26
CA ALA A 263 -11.96 22.15 -11.47
C ALA A 263 -12.12 23.68 -11.56
N SER A 264 -12.20 24.23 -12.76
CA SER A 264 -12.35 25.68 -12.98
C SER A 264 -13.69 26.21 -12.44
N GLU A 265 -14.78 25.45 -12.61
CA GLU A 265 -16.12 25.82 -12.14
C GLU A 265 -16.21 25.80 -10.60
N ARG A 266 -15.43 24.93 -9.96
CA ARG A 266 -15.36 24.76 -8.50
C ARG A 266 -14.28 25.63 -7.84
N GLY A 267 -13.53 26.40 -8.61
CA GLY A 267 -12.45 27.23 -8.10
C GLY A 267 -11.28 26.45 -7.51
N HIS A 268 -11.05 25.21 -8.00
CA HIS A 268 -9.90 24.44 -7.57
C HIS A 268 -8.60 25.08 -8.10
N PRO A 269 -7.49 25.03 -7.33
CA PRO A 269 -6.20 25.46 -7.82
C PRO A 269 -5.80 24.68 -9.07
N GLU A 270 -5.48 25.41 -10.14
CA GLU A 270 -4.89 24.88 -11.39
C GLU A 270 -3.39 25.19 -11.47
N ARG A 271 -2.96 26.23 -10.74
CA ARG A 271 -1.56 26.65 -10.65
C ARG A 271 -1.21 27.06 -9.23
N VAL A 272 -0.02 26.66 -8.79
CA VAL A 272 0.60 27.10 -7.55
C VAL A 272 1.83 27.94 -7.88
N VAL A 273 1.99 29.08 -7.20
CA VAL A 273 3.18 29.94 -7.31
C VAL A 273 3.88 30.01 -5.97
N ALA A 274 5.04 29.37 -5.85
CA ALA A 274 5.87 29.34 -4.65
C ALA A 274 7.26 29.92 -4.94
N ASP A 275 7.68 30.93 -4.18
CA ASP A 275 9.01 31.55 -4.28
C ASP A 275 9.44 31.98 -5.71
N GLY A 276 8.47 32.43 -6.51
CA GLY A 276 8.69 32.85 -7.90
C GLY A 276 8.76 31.70 -8.92
N ALA A 277 8.76 30.45 -8.46
CA ALA A 277 8.48 29.28 -9.29
C ALA A 277 6.97 29.07 -9.42
N HIS A 278 6.54 28.50 -10.54
CA HIS A 278 5.16 28.07 -10.74
C HIS A 278 5.13 26.58 -11.09
N ALA A 279 4.09 25.90 -10.61
CA ALA A 279 3.77 24.54 -10.99
C ALA A 279 2.31 24.48 -11.41
N ASP A 280 2.05 23.92 -12.59
CA ASP A 280 0.70 23.52 -12.96
C ASP A 280 0.33 22.27 -12.15
N VAL A 281 -0.88 22.25 -11.59
CA VAL A 281 -1.30 21.21 -10.64
C VAL A 281 -2.68 20.67 -11.00
N VAL A 282 -2.91 19.41 -10.63
CA VAL A 282 -4.23 18.78 -10.70
C VAL A 282 -4.72 18.51 -9.28
N THR A 283 -5.72 19.27 -8.85
CA THR A 283 -6.36 19.11 -7.53
C THR A 283 -7.21 17.85 -7.52
N PHE A 284 -6.87 16.89 -6.66
CA PHE A 284 -7.53 15.57 -6.60
C PHE A 284 -8.19 15.27 -5.26
N GLY A 285 -7.92 16.06 -4.22
CA GLY A 285 -8.48 15.85 -2.90
C GLY A 285 -8.59 17.10 -2.04
N SER A 286 -9.19 16.96 -0.87
CA SER A 286 -9.32 18.01 0.14
C SER A 286 -9.24 17.46 1.56
N ASP A 287 -9.05 18.35 2.53
CA ASP A 287 -9.01 18.07 3.97
C ASP A 287 -10.37 18.30 4.67
N GLY A 288 -11.45 18.46 3.91
CA GLY A 288 -12.79 18.73 4.46
C GLY A 288 -13.01 20.13 5.05
N VAL A 289 -11.95 20.86 5.43
CA VAL A 289 -12.02 22.21 6.05
C VAL A 289 -11.65 23.34 5.08
N GLY A 290 -11.21 23.02 3.87
CA GLY A 290 -11.05 23.94 2.75
C GLY A 290 -9.65 23.95 2.13
N GLY A 291 -8.72 23.17 2.66
CA GLY A 291 -7.45 22.89 2.00
C GLY A 291 -7.58 21.82 0.93
N TYR A 292 -6.65 21.83 -0.02
CA TYR A 292 -6.63 20.95 -1.19
C TYR A 292 -5.35 20.15 -1.27
N PHE A 293 -5.45 18.92 -1.76
CA PHE A 293 -4.33 18.11 -2.19
C PHE A 293 -4.26 18.15 -3.72
N ALA A 294 -3.09 18.55 -4.23
CA ALA A 294 -2.87 18.73 -5.66
C ALA A 294 -1.59 18.01 -6.10
N LEU A 295 -1.63 17.41 -7.28
CA LEU A 295 -0.50 16.72 -7.89
C LEU A 295 0.17 17.64 -8.91
N ALA A 296 1.45 17.93 -8.74
CA ALA A 296 2.20 18.72 -9.71
C ALA A 296 2.38 17.95 -11.02
N VAL A 297 2.05 18.59 -12.14
CA VAL A 297 2.11 17.96 -13.49
C VAL A 297 3.56 17.62 -13.87
N ASP A 298 4.50 18.47 -13.50
CA ASP A 298 5.87 18.45 -14.02
C ASP A 298 6.80 17.53 -13.22
N GLY A 299 6.47 17.31 -11.95
CA GLY A 299 7.32 16.62 -10.98
C GLY A 299 6.64 15.48 -10.23
N GLY A 300 5.33 15.31 -10.38
CA GLY A 300 4.57 14.23 -9.74
C GLY A 300 4.48 14.29 -8.22
N HIS A 301 5.04 15.31 -7.57
CA HIS A 301 4.96 15.49 -6.13
C HIS A 301 3.58 16.01 -5.72
N VAL A 302 3.18 15.67 -4.50
CA VAL A 302 1.88 16.05 -3.94
C VAL A 302 2.07 17.27 -3.05
N LEU A 303 1.29 18.30 -3.33
CA LEU A 303 1.23 19.55 -2.60
C LEU A 303 -0.04 19.60 -1.76
N TYR A 304 0.08 20.15 -0.57
CA TYR A 304 -1.06 20.67 0.20
C TYR A 304 -1.16 22.17 -0.02
N VAL A 305 -2.33 22.61 -0.47
CA VAL A 305 -2.68 24.02 -0.70
C VAL A 305 -3.66 24.42 0.41
N PRO A 306 -3.28 25.34 1.32
CA PRO A 306 -4.15 25.73 2.43
C PRO A 306 -5.39 26.48 1.93
N PRO A 307 -6.46 26.55 2.75
CA PRO A 307 -7.64 27.35 2.42
C PRO A 307 -7.26 28.83 2.24
N THR A 308 -7.75 29.45 1.17
CA THR A 308 -7.61 30.89 0.94
C THR A 308 -8.81 31.65 1.50
N GLU A 309 -8.57 32.82 2.12
CA GLU A 309 -9.65 33.68 2.64
C GLU A 309 -10.53 34.23 1.50
N ASP A 310 -9.93 34.45 0.33
CA ASP A 310 -10.64 34.79 -0.91
C ASP A 310 -11.05 33.50 -1.63
N ARG A 311 -12.34 33.15 -1.49
CA ARG A 311 -13.01 32.00 -2.15
C ARG A 311 -13.43 32.30 -3.59
N GLU A 312 -13.18 33.50 -4.12
CA GLU A 312 -13.36 33.72 -5.56
C GLU A 312 -12.36 32.82 -6.27
N ALA A 313 -12.81 32.08 -7.30
CA ALA A 313 -12.01 31.10 -8.02
C ALA A 313 -10.67 31.70 -8.46
N VAL A 314 -9.63 31.50 -7.64
CA VAL A 314 -8.29 31.96 -7.99
C VAL A 314 -7.61 30.77 -8.64
N PRO A 315 -7.45 30.75 -9.98
CA PRO A 315 -6.73 29.69 -10.66
C PRO A 315 -5.26 29.62 -10.25
N THR A 316 -4.76 30.60 -9.49
CA THR A 316 -3.37 30.72 -9.06
C THR A 316 -3.28 31.06 -7.57
N VAL A 317 -2.77 30.12 -6.76
CA VAL A 317 -2.54 30.35 -5.32
C VAL A 317 -1.09 30.78 -5.06
N GLY A 318 -0.92 31.84 -4.27
CA GLY A 318 0.40 32.35 -3.87
C GLY A 318 1.08 31.48 -2.81
N ALA A 319 2.38 31.68 -2.61
CA ALA A 319 3.28 30.81 -1.84
C ALA A 319 2.92 30.59 -0.36
N GLY A 320 2.05 31.43 0.21
CA GLY A 320 1.73 31.41 1.63
C GLY A 320 1.12 30.08 2.07
N GLY A 321 1.91 29.23 2.73
CA GLY A 321 1.45 28.01 3.37
C GLY A 321 1.29 26.79 2.46
N VAL A 322 1.60 26.90 1.16
CA VAL A 322 1.69 25.72 0.29
C VAL A 322 2.93 24.91 0.67
N ARG A 323 2.77 23.59 0.79
CA ARG A 323 3.87 22.70 1.17
C ARG A 323 3.78 21.37 0.43
N GLU A 324 4.94 20.78 0.15
CA GLU A 324 5.02 19.40 -0.32
C GLU A 324 4.67 18.46 0.85
N VAL A 325 3.73 17.54 0.61
CA VAL A 325 3.33 16.50 1.57
C VAL A 325 3.92 15.14 1.21
N ALA A 326 4.19 14.90 -0.07
CA ALA A 326 4.80 13.66 -0.53
C ALA A 326 5.55 13.85 -1.84
N ALA A 327 6.63 13.09 -2.02
CA ALA A 327 7.45 13.11 -3.23
C ALA A 327 6.70 12.60 -4.48
N ASP A 328 5.70 11.74 -4.29
CA ASP A 328 4.83 11.21 -5.35
C ASP A 328 3.47 10.76 -4.81
N LEU A 329 2.54 10.43 -5.72
CA LEU A 329 1.20 9.95 -5.37
C LEU A 329 1.24 8.63 -4.60
N ASP A 330 2.15 7.71 -4.93
CA ASP A 330 2.26 6.42 -4.25
C ASP A 330 2.68 6.62 -2.78
N ALA A 331 3.61 7.52 -2.52
CA ALA A 331 4.05 7.90 -1.19
C ALA A 331 2.92 8.54 -0.40
N PHE A 332 2.16 9.47 -1.01
CA PHE A 332 0.99 10.08 -0.38
C PHE A 332 -0.07 9.04 0.01
N LEU A 333 -0.44 8.14 -0.92
CA LEU A 333 -1.46 7.12 -0.66
C LEU A 333 -1.02 6.16 0.46
N ARG A 334 0.26 5.78 0.50
CA ARG A 334 0.83 4.99 1.60
C ARG A 334 0.75 5.73 2.93
N GLN A 335 1.16 6.99 2.98
CA GLN A 335 1.08 7.81 4.19
C GLN A 335 -0.37 7.97 4.66
N LEU A 336 -1.32 8.21 3.76
CA LEU A 336 -2.73 8.33 4.10
C LEU A 336 -3.27 7.04 4.72
N LEU A 337 -2.90 5.88 4.16
CA LEU A 337 -3.25 4.59 4.73
C LEU A 337 -2.63 4.43 6.13
N ASP A 338 -1.35 4.75 6.29
CA ASP A 338 -0.64 4.67 7.57
C ASP A 338 -1.31 5.57 8.64
N VAL A 339 -1.79 6.77 8.28
CA VAL A 339 -2.53 7.69 9.17
C VAL A 339 -3.86 7.10 9.63
N VAL A 340 -4.67 6.60 8.69
CA VAL A 340 -5.96 5.96 9.03
C VAL A 340 -5.75 4.77 9.95
N ASP A 341 -4.70 4.00 9.71
CA ASP A 341 -4.39 2.80 10.49
C ASP A 341 -3.96 3.14 11.90
N ALA A 342 -3.07 4.13 12.06
CA ALA A 342 -2.66 4.62 13.37
C ALA A 342 -3.85 5.15 14.18
N HIS A 343 -4.79 5.84 13.53
CA HIS A 343 -6.00 6.31 14.18
C HIS A 343 -6.88 5.15 14.67
N VAL A 344 -7.11 4.14 13.83
CA VAL A 344 -7.86 2.93 14.20
C VAL A 344 -7.20 2.20 15.38
N GLU A 345 -5.87 2.11 15.40
CA GLU A 345 -5.11 1.45 16.48
C GLU A 345 -5.11 2.22 17.79
N GLY A 346 -5.18 3.55 17.74
CA GLY A 346 -5.28 4.42 18.92
C GLY A 346 -6.62 4.32 19.65
N LEU A 347 -7.66 3.81 18.98
CA LEU A 347 -8.96 3.56 19.63
C LEU A 347 -8.83 2.44 20.68
N PRO A 348 -9.55 2.55 21.83
CA PRO A 348 -9.50 1.52 22.85
C PRO A 348 -10.01 0.18 22.29
N ALA A 349 -9.46 -0.91 22.84
CA ALA A 349 -9.72 -2.28 22.38
C ALA A 349 -11.04 -2.84 22.92
#